data_AF-A0A9D9SP77-F1
#
_entry.id   AF-A0A9D9SP77-F1
#
_cell.length_a   1.000
_cell.length_b   1.000
_cell.length_c   1.000
_cell.angle_alpha   90.00
_cell.angle_beta   90.00
_cell.angle_gamma   90.00
#
_symmetry.space_group_name_H-M   'P 1'
#
loop_
_entity.id
_entity.type
_entity.pdbx_description
1 polymer ?
#
loop_
_entity_poly.entity_id
_entity_poly.type
_entity_poly.pdbx_seq_one_letter_code
_entity_poly.pdbx_strand_id
1 'polypeptide(L)' 'MKSDTVIETIEVAALKIGMHIHLDGGWMSHPFPRSSFKISSLDQIATLRSLGLG' A
#
# COMPACT_ATOMS: atom_id res chain seq x y z
N MET A 1 -23.09 -16.86 2.87
CA MET A 1 -22.25 -16.47 1.73
C MET A 1 -21.03 -15.76 2.29
N LYS A 2 -19.83 -16.36 2.25
CA LYS A 2 -18.59 -15.67 2.64
C LYS A 2 -18.14 -14.88 1.41
N SER A 3 -17.95 -13.58 1.55
CA SER A 3 -17.40 -12.75 0.48
C SER A 3 -15.91 -13.06 0.38
N ASP A 4 -15.49 -13.80 -0.65
CA ASP A 4 -14.07 -13.92 -0.98
C ASP A 4 -13.56 -12.53 -1.35
N THR A 5 -12.77 -11.95 -0.44
CA THR A 5 -12.13 -10.66 -0.69
C THR A 5 -10.93 -10.93 -1.59
N VAL A 6 -11.06 -10.56 -2.86
CA VAL A 6 -9.96 -10.67 -3.83
C VAL A 6 -8.94 -9.58 -3.48
N ILE A 7 -7.72 -10.00 -3.18
CA ILE A 7 -6.57 -9.10 -3.03
C ILE A 7 -5.78 -9.16 -4.33
N GLU A 8 -5.68 -8.02 -5.02
CA GLU A 8 -4.90 -7.89 -6.26
C GLU A 8 -3.66 -7.03 -5.99
N THR A 9 -2.54 -7.41 -6.60
CA THR A 9 -1.33 -6.58 -6.60
C THR A 9 -1.49 -5.44 -7.61
N ILE A 10 -0.97 -4.26 -7.28
CA ILE A 10 -0.98 -3.10 -8.16
C ILE A 10 0.39 -2.45 -8.20
N GLU A 11 0.78 -2.02 -9.40
CA GLU A 11 1.93 -1.17 -9.63
C GLU A 11 1.90 0.07 -8.73
N VAL A 12 3.02 0.37 -8.07
CA VAL A 12 3.16 1.56 -7.21
C VAL A 12 2.89 2.86 -7.98
N ALA A 13 3.20 2.86 -9.28
CA ALA A 13 2.93 3.98 -10.17
C ALA A 13 1.42 4.30 -10.29
N ALA A 14 0.56 3.30 -10.15
CA ALA A 14 -0.90 3.43 -10.29
C ALA A 14 -1.62 3.78 -8.97
N LEU A 15 -0.89 3.92 -7.86
CA LEU A 15 -1.47 4.29 -6.57
C LEU A 15 -2.12 5.68 -6.58
N LYS A 16 -3.26 5.78 -5.90
CA LYS A 16 -4.05 7.01 -5.76
C LYS A 16 -4.51 7.20 -4.32
N ILE A 17 -4.70 8.47 -3.95
CA ILE A 17 -5.35 8.83 -2.69
C ILE A 17 -6.75 8.19 -2.67
N GLY A 18 -7.10 7.60 -1.53
CA GLY A 18 -8.37 6.91 -1.35
C GLY A 18 -8.28 5.39 -1.40
N MET A 19 -7.22 4.84 -2.01
CA MET A 19 -7.02 3.39 -2.09
C MET A 19 -6.66 2.80 -0.73
N HIS A 20 -7.24 1.64 -0.43
CA HIS A 20 -6.83 0.81 0.70
C HIS A 20 -5.86 -0.25 0.19
N ILE A 21 -4.65 -0.27 0.74
CA ILE A 21 -3.58 -1.16 0.27
C ILE A 21 -3.10 -2.06 1.41
N HIS A 22 -2.40 -3.12 1.02
CA HIS A 22 -1.57 -3.94 1.90
C HIS A 22 -0.14 -3.88 1.36
N LEU A 23 0.81 -3.61 2.24
CA LEU A 23 2.24 -3.72 1.94
C LEU A 23 2.71 -5.08 2.40
N ASP A 24 3.26 -5.85 1.48
CA ASP A 24 3.94 -7.09 1.81
C ASP A 24 5.30 -6.78 2.46
N GLY A 25 5.67 -7.61 3.45
CA GLY A 25 6.92 -7.47 4.21
C GLY A 25 6.73 -7.13 5.69
N GLY A 26 7.83 -7.19 6.45
CA GLY A 26 7.82 -6.87 7.87
C GLY A 26 7.83 -5.36 8.14
N TRP A 27 7.39 -4.95 9.34
CA TRP A 27 7.30 -3.54 9.77
C TRP A 27 8.63 -2.76 9.69
N MET A 28 9.78 -3.43 9.66
CA MET A 28 11.09 -2.79 9.49
C MET A 28 11.41 -2.43 8.02
N SER A 29 10.61 -2.89 7.07
CA SER A 29 10.85 -2.67 5.63
C SER A 29 10.27 -1.34 5.13
N HIS A 30 9.39 -0.71 5.91
CA HIS A 30 8.70 0.51 5.53
C HIS A 30 8.41 1.40 6.75
N PRO A 31 8.36 2.74 6.60
CA PRO A 31 8.13 3.66 7.71
C PRO A 31 6.66 3.74 8.17
N PHE A 32 5.77 2.90 7.62
CA PHE A 32 4.35 2.91 7.99
C PHE A 32 4.08 2.09 9.27
N PRO A 33 3.32 2.64 10.25
CA PRO A 33 3.00 1.93 11.50
C PRO A 33 2.18 0.66 11.31
N ARG A 34 1.43 0.56 10.20
CA ARG A 34 0.63 -0.62 9.83
C ARG A 34 0.88 -0.93 8.36
N SER A 35 0.95 -2.22 8.04
CA SER A 35 1.09 -2.69 6.65
C SER A 35 -0.19 -2.55 5.84
N SER A 36 -1.35 -2.36 6.48
CA SER A 36 -2.62 -2.09 5.79
C SER A 36 -3.23 -0.77 6.22
N PHE A 37 -3.42 0.12 5.25
CA PHE A 37 -3.91 1.47 5.46
C PHE A 37 -4.52 2.06 4.18
N LYS A 38 -5.33 3.11 4.37
CA LYS A 38 -5.84 3.95 3.28
C LYS A 38 -4.84 5.05 2.96
N ILE A 39 -4.50 5.22 1.69
CA ILE A 39 -3.66 6.33 1.23
C ILE A 39 -4.44 7.63 1.41
N SER A 40 -3.91 8.54 2.23
CA SER A 40 -4.54 9.82 2.57
C SER A 40 -3.82 11.04 1.99
N SER A 41 -2.57 10.91 1.56
CA SER A 41 -1.79 12.03 1.01
C SER A 41 -0.83 11.63 -0.11
N LEU A 42 -0.38 12.62 -0.89
CA LEU A 42 0.64 12.43 -1.92
C LEU A 42 2.00 12.07 -1.32
N ASP A 43 2.32 12.54 -0.12
CA ASP A 43 3.58 12.18 0.56
C ASP A 43 3.67 10.69 0.88
N GLN A 44 2.54 10.06 1.21
CA GLN A 44 2.49 8.60 1.39
C GLN A 44 2.76 7.89 0.07
N ILE A 45 2.23 8.38 -1.06
CA ILE A 45 2.53 7.83 -2.39
C ILE A 45 4.01 8.02 -2.73
N ALA A 46 4.58 9.18 -2.46
CA ALA A 46 6.00 9.46 -2.67
C ALA A 46 6.89 8.52 -1.85
N THR A 47 6.51 8.26 -0.59
CA THR A 47 7.18 7.29 0.28
C THR A 47 7.06 5.87 -0.27
N LEU A 48 5.88 5.46 -0.72
CA LEU A 48 5.69 4.12 -1.32
C LEU A 48 6.55 3.93 -2.58
N ARG A 49 6.71 4.98 -3.39
CA ARG A 49 7.59 4.99 -4.57
C ARG A 49 9.07 4.91 -4.19
N SER A 50 9.49 5.53 -3.08
CA SER A 50 10.90 5.49 -2.65
C SER A 50 11.31 4.14 -2.05
N LEU A 51 10.35 3.31 -1.63
CA LEU A 51 10.62 1.95 -1.16
C LEU A 51 11.09 0.99 -2.27
N GLY A 52 10.97 1.38 -3.55
CA GLY A 52 11.39 0.54 -4.66
C GLY A 52 10.60 -0.78 -4.77
N LEU A 53 9.35 -0.78 -4.28
CA LEU A 53 8.42 -1.89 -4.49
C LEU A 53 8.13 -1.94 -6.00
N GLY A 54 8.70 -2.94 -6.66
CA GLY A 54 8.58 -3.17 -8.10
C GLY A 54 7.46 -4.13 -8.46
#